data_AF-K8W6F6-F1
#
_entry.id   AF-K8W6F6-F1
#
_cell.length_a   1.000
_cell.length_b   1.000
_cell.length_c   1.000
_cell.angle_alpha   90.00
_cell.angle_beta   90.00
_cell.angle_gamma   90.00
#
_symmetry.space_group_name_H-M   'P 1'
#
loop_
_entity.id
_entity.type
_entity.pdbx_description
1 polymer ?
#
loop_
_entity_poly.entity_id
_entity_poly.type
_entity_poly.pdbx_seq_one_letter_code
_entity_poly.pdbx_strand_id
1 'polypeptide(L)'
;MSKITFIDINLELAIKETLDLNPDENVTTENILLVKSLVVVSKGIFSLSGLEHAANLQKITFTDNNIISLEPLKDLNKLFSIGVAANINLPLDEILKFEKITELDLSLNNQMIGDIKKLSNLTELTTLWINDTTLTDVSFLSSLNKLVTLQLNNNNIQSLSSLNSNELIGLWCRTNNITTLSDVKNFGKTQRIMASDNNLVDLKFVSSMKYLTHLYVDANKLTSLHDVNNKTLTYINAAYNSLTNLDIDDAPSLVTLLAPHNSIKNIDNINSIPALTTLDLTENKLVDISNLGELKKLSVLYTRENPNISKYFLLSNTSMTQLITNNGGLSDELIKTLGQSDTLVLLGVADSNLTNVSFMKNYPAVKVLSLDSNNITDLTPLSTLSLQTLSCKFQKITLPDVKKGESTNIKLFNIVGTPPSIIFNTSGSLNNSLLVWDNSGSNSLTFSDKLSIGEFDGEVRQLVINA
;
A
#
# COMPACT_ATOMS: atom_id res chain seq x y z
N MET A 1 28.17 -37.33 -28.87
CA MET A 1 27.26 -37.17 -27.73
C MET A 1 27.57 -38.14 -26.62
N SER A 2 28.37 -37.69 -25.65
CA SER A 2 28.51 -38.37 -24.36
C SER A 2 27.32 -38.01 -23.48
N LYS A 3 26.64 -39.02 -22.91
CA LYS A 3 25.69 -38.81 -21.82
C LYS A 3 26.46 -38.23 -20.62
N ILE A 4 25.88 -37.22 -19.98
CA ILE A 4 26.36 -36.72 -18.69
C ILE A 4 25.70 -37.53 -17.57
N THR A 5 26.48 -37.89 -16.55
CA THR A 5 25.99 -38.55 -15.35
C THR A 5 25.80 -37.53 -14.24
N PHE A 6 24.57 -37.41 -13.74
CA PHE A 6 24.24 -36.56 -12.58
C PHE A 6 24.24 -37.42 -11.32
N ILE A 7 24.73 -36.85 -10.21
CA ILE A 7 24.59 -37.49 -8.88
C ILE A 7 23.16 -37.32 -8.35
N ASP A 8 22.51 -36.21 -8.72
CA ASP A 8 21.17 -35.85 -8.31
C ASP A 8 20.19 -36.00 -9.49
N ILE A 9 19.22 -36.91 -9.35
CA ILE A 9 18.20 -37.14 -10.38
C ILE A 9 17.23 -35.97 -10.54
N ASN A 10 16.98 -35.19 -9.47
CA ASN A 10 16.10 -34.02 -9.55
C ASN A 10 16.77 -32.89 -10.34
N LEU A 11 18.10 -32.80 -10.29
CA LEU A 11 18.88 -31.91 -11.14
C LEU A 11 18.86 -32.36 -12.61
N GLU A 12 19.06 -33.66 -12.90
CA GLU A 12 18.93 -34.16 -14.29
C GLU A 12 17.55 -33.83 -14.86
N LEU A 13 16.48 -34.06 -14.09
CA LEU A 13 15.11 -33.75 -14.50
C LEU A 13 14.89 -32.24 -14.73
N ALA A 14 15.39 -31.37 -13.85
CA ALA A 14 15.29 -29.92 -14.02
C ALA A 14 16.05 -29.41 -15.25
N ILE A 15 17.18 -30.04 -15.60
CA ILE A 15 17.94 -29.73 -16.81
C ILE A 15 17.21 -30.24 -18.06
N LYS A 16 16.58 -31.43 -18.01
CA LYS A 16 15.71 -31.92 -19.10
C LYS A 16 14.53 -30.98 -19.35
N GLU A 17 13.85 -30.53 -18.30
CA GLU A 17 12.77 -29.54 -18.35
C GLU A 17 13.26 -28.22 -18.98
N THR A 18 14.45 -27.74 -18.59
CA THR A 18 15.08 -26.53 -19.15
C THR A 18 15.49 -26.67 -20.63
N LEU A 19 15.73 -27.90 -21.10
CA LEU A 19 16.13 -28.23 -22.47
C LEU A 19 14.98 -28.73 -23.37
N ASP A 20 13.75 -28.79 -22.85
CA ASP A 20 12.57 -29.38 -23.52
C ASP A 20 12.81 -30.84 -24.00
N LEU A 21 13.49 -31.63 -23.16
CA LEU A 21 13.81 -33.03 -23.42
C LEU A 21 12.77 -33.98 -22.83
N ASN A 22 12.45 -35.04 -23.56
CA ASN A 22 11.61 -36.12 -23.04
C ASN A 22 12.31 -36.88 -21.89
N PRO A 23 11.58 -37.53 -20.98
CA PRO A 23 12.18 -38.24 -19.83
C PRO A 23 13.27 -39.26 -20.19
N ASP A 24 13.07 -39.98 -21.30
CA ASP A 24 13.98 -41.02 -21.82
C ASP A 24 15.19 -40.45 -22.59
N GLU A 25 15.14 -39.18 -23.00
CA GLU A 25 16.27 -38.52 -23.65
C GLU A 25 17.39 -38.22 -22.65
N ASN A 26 18.63 -38.19 -23.14
CA ASN A 26 19.79 -37.95 -22.29
C ASN A 26 20.20 -36.49 -22.35
N VAL A 27 20.55 -35.93 -21.19
CA VAL A 27 21.40 -34.72 -21.17
C VAL A 27 22.80 -35.13 -21.62
N THR A 28 23.36 -34.37 -22.56
CA THR A 28 24.61 -34.66 -23.25
C THR A 28 25.56 -33.48 -23.19
N THR A 29 26.84 -33.75 -23.40
CA THR A 29 27.89 -32.74 -23.56
C THR A 29 27.59 -31.65 -24.59
N GLU A 30 26.71 -31.91 -25.55
CA GLU A 30 26.33 -30.98 -26.61
C GLU A 30 25.06 -30.18 -26.26
N ASN A 31 24.00 -30.81 -25.75
CA ASN A 31 22.76 -30.10 -25.43
C ASN A 31 22.84 -29.27 -24.14
N ILE A 32 23.65 -29.66 -23.15
CA ILE A 32 23.83 -28.88 -21.92
C ILE A 32 24.44 -27.49 -22.18
N LEU A 33 25.17 -27.31 -23.30
CA LEU A 33 25.71 -26.03 -23.73
C LEU A 33 24.63 -25.02 -24.18
N LEU A 34 23.37 -25.45 -24.31
CA LEU A 34 22.24 -24.55 -24.56
C LEU A 34 21.74 -23.88 -23.27
N VAL A 35 22.01 -24.48 -22.10
CA VAL A 35 21.59 -23.93 -20.79
C VAL A 35 22.41 -22.68 -20.47
N LYS A 36 21.75 -21.52 -20.45
CA LYS A 36 22.33 -20.23 -20.03
C LYS A 36 21.82 -19.76 -18.66
N SER A 37 20.59 -20.12 -18.31
CA SER A 37 20.00 -19.83 -17.01
C SER A 37 19.28 -21.07 -16.53
N LEU A 38 19.45 -21.41 -15.25
CA LEU A 38 18.78 -22.53 -14.62
C LEU A 38 18.10 -22.06 -13.33
N VAL A 39 16.79 -22.23 -13.26
CA VAL A 39 15.96 -21.83 -12.11
C VAL A 39 15.26 -23.07 -11.58
N VAL A 40 15.50 -23.41 -10.33
CA VAL A 40 14.95 -24.61 -9.69
C VAL A 40 14.52 -24.28 -8.28
N VAL A 41 13.23 -24.49 -7.97
CA VAL A 41 12.63 -24.14 -6.67
C VAL A 41 12.03 -25.38 -6.03
N SER A 42 12.35 -25.64 -4.76
CA SER A 42 11.73 -26.69 -3.95
C SER A 42 11.77 -28.10 -4.56
N LYS A 43 12.89 -28.46 -5.23
CA LYS A 43 13.10 -29.81 -5.82
C LYS A 43 13.98 -30.71 -4.94
N GLY A 44 14.45 -30.21 -3.80
CA GLY A 44 15.28 -30.97 -2.84
C GLY A 44 16.68 -31.31 -3.34
N ILE A 45 17.20 -30.56 -4.32
CA ILE A 45 18.52 -30.82 -4.94
C ILE A 45 19.63 -30.72 -3.90
N PHE A 46 20.52 -31.72 -3.84
CA PHE A 46 21.64 -31.79 -2.90
C PHE A 46 23.02 -31.78 -3.58
N SER A 47 23.10 -32.12 -4.88
CA SER A 47 24.35 -32.10 -5.65
C SER A 47 24.18 -31.39 -6.99
N LEU A 48 25.21 -30.62 -7.37
CA LEU A 48 25.29 -29.91 -8.65
C LEU A 48 26.14 -30.63 -9.72
N SER A 49 26.64 -31.83 -9.43
CA SER A 49 27.48 -32.60 -10.36
C SER A 49 26.76 -32.91 -11.68
N GLY A 50 27.47 -32.67 -12.78
CA GLY A 50 26.99 -32.64 -14.15
C GLY A 50 26.91 -31.22 -14.74
N LEU A 51 26.77 -30.18 -13.90
CA LEU A 51 26.76 -28.78 -14.36
C LEU A 51 28.13 -28.23 -14.75
N GLU A 52 29.24 -28.89 -14.39
CA GLU A 52 30.59 -28.55 -14.86
C GLU A 52 30.71 -28.58 -16.40
N HIS A 53 29.83 -29.30 -17.08
CA HIS A 53 29.75 -29.33 -18.54
C HIS A 53 28.95 -28.17 -19.14
N ALA A 54 28.19 -27.41 -18.35
CA ALA A 54 27.32 -26.31 -18.79
C ALA A 54 28.13 -25.02 -19.05
N ALA A 55 29.14 -25.07 -19.93
CA ALA A 55 30.10 -23.97 -20.15
C ALA A 55 29.50 -22.64 -20.70
N ASN A 56 28.19 -22.60 -20.97
CA ASN A 56 27.44 -21.40 -21.34
C ASN A 56 26.51 -20.87 -20.23
N LEU A 57 26.50 -21.51 -19.06
CA LEU A 57 25.71 -21.10 -17.90
C LEU A 57 26.18 -19.73 -17.40
N GLN A 58 25.21 -18.84 -17.18
CA GLN A 58 25.39 -17.43 -16.82
C GLN A 58 24.69 -17.08 -15.51
N LYS A 59 23.55 -17.74 -15.25
CA LYS A 59 22.74 -17.54 -14.05
C LYS A 59 22.26 -18.87 -13.47
N ILE A 60 22.31 -18.98 -12.15
CA ILE A 60 21.61 -20.02 -11.39
C ILE A 60 20.68 -19.41 -10.35
N THR A 61 19.57 -20.08 -10.06
CA THR A 61 18.68 -19.75 -8.94
C THR A 61 18.10 -21.04 -8.38
N PHE A 62 18.66 -21.52 -7.27
CA PHE A 62 18.30 -22.79 -6.63
C PHE A 62 17.58 -22.55 -5.29
N THR A 63 16.46 -21.84 -5.29
CA THR A 63 15.74 -21.50 -4.05
C THR A 63 15.16 -22.74 -3.36
N ASP A 64 15.29 -22.84 -2.04
CA ASP A 64 14.71 -23.93 -1.23
C ASP A 64 15.16 -25.32 -1.70
N ASN A 65 16.46 -25.59 -1.55
CA ASN A 65 17.08 -26.87 -1.87
C ASN A 65 18.10 -27.26 -0.77
N ASN A 66 18.74 -28.41 -0.91
CA ASN A 66 19.65 -29.00 0.06
C ASN A 66 21.13 -28.91 -0.39
N ILE A 67 21.50 -27.91 -1.19
CA ILE A 67 22.83 -27.81 -1.77
C ILE A 67 23.87 -27.53 -0.66
N ILE A 68 24.97 -28.28 -0.68
CA ILE A 68 26.07 -28.15 0.29
C ILE A 68 27.41 -27.71 -0.36
N SER A 69 27.49 -27.67 -1.69
CA SER A 69 28.69 -27.24 -2.41
C SER A 69 28.36 -26.68 -3.79
N LEU A 70 29.14 -25.69 -4.23
CA LEU A 70 29.11 -25.10 -5.57
C LEU A 70 30.34 -25.52 -6.41
N GLU A 71 31.16 -26.46 -5.93
CA GLU A 71 32.38 -26.94 -6.59
C GLU A 71 32.20 -27.30 -8.08
N PRO A 72 31.08 -27.95 -8.53
CA PRO A 72 30.84 -28.21 -9.96
C PRO A 72 30.77 -26.97 -10.85
N LEU A 73 30.55 -25.78 -10.27
CA LEU A 73 30.38 -24.54 -11.03
C LEU A 73 31.67 -23.72 -11.14
N LYS A 74 32.73 -24.06 -10.40
CA LYS A 74 33.91 -23.18 -10.19
C LYS A 74 34.60 -22.70 -11.48
N ASP A 75 34.62 -23.55 -12.50
CA ASP A 75 35.30 -23.29 -13.79
C ASP A 75 34.36 -22.66 -14.84
N LEU A 76 33.09 -22.39 -14.49
CA LEU A 76 32.07 -21.79 -15.36
C LEU A 76 32.28 -20.27 -15.48
N ASN A 77 33.32 -19.88 -16.23
CA ASN A 77 33.79 -18.50 -16.42
C ASN A 77 32.76 -17.49 -16.98
N LYS A 78 31.52 -17.90 -17.31
CA LYS A 78 30.42 -17.04 -17.75
C LYS A 78 29.37 -16.79 -16.67
N LEU A 79 29.44 -17.50 -15.54
CA LEU A 79 28.52 -17.37 -14.41
C LEU A 79 28.74 -16.01 -13.73
N PHE A 80 27.71 -15.16 -13.73
CA PHE A 80 27.73 -13.84 -13.09
C PHE A 80 26.64 -13.66 -12.03
N SER A 81 25.67 -14.58 -11.98
CA SER A 81 24.50 -14.50 -11.11
C SER A 81 24.28 -15.81 -10.36
N ILE A 82 24.36 -15.77 -9.03
CA ILE A 82 24.18 -16.93 -8.15
C ILE A 82 23.05 -16.64 -7.16
N GLY A 83 21.93 -17.35 -7.28
CA GLY A 83 20.89 -17.39 -6.27
C GLY A 83 20.83 -18.74 -5.57
N VAL A 84 21.00 -18.74 -4.26
CA VAL A 84 21.02 -19.96 -3.40
C VAL A 84 20.18 -19.75 -2.13
N ALA A 85 19.12 -18.95 -2.23
CA ALA A 85 18.22 -18.67 -1.12
C ALA A 85 17.64 -19.95 -0.50
N ALA A 86 17.52 -20.00 0.83
CA ALA A 86 17.07 -21.17 1.59
C ALA A 86 17.84 -22.49 1.31
N ASN A 87 19.16 -22.43 1.07
CA ASN A 87 20.07 -23.59 1.13
C ASN A 87 20.85 -23.55 2.44
N ILE A 88 20.17 -23.81 3.56
CA ILE A 88 20.66 -23.55 4.92
C ILE A 88 21.96 -24.29 5.31
N ASN A 89 22.34 -25.32 4.55
CA ASN A 89 23.53 -26.14 4.77
C ASN A 89 24.72 -25.77 3.85
N LEU A 90 24.55 -24.82 2.92
CA LEU A 90 25.62 -24.31 2.08
C LEU A 90 26.55 -23.41 2.92
N PRO A 91 27.86 -23.69 3.05
CA PRO A 91 28.77 -22.79 3.74
C PRO A 91 29.16 -21.60 2.85
N LEU A 92 29.37 -20.43 3.48
CA LEU A 92 29.70 -19.18 2.78
C LEU A 92 30.97 -19.30 1.91
N ASP A 93 31.95 -20.07 2.35
CA ASP A 93 33.23 -20.26 1.64
C ASP A 93 33.07 -20.89 0.24
N GLU A 94 31.96 -21.60 -0.05
CA GLU A 94 31.65 -22.09 -1.39
C GLU A 94 31.25 -20.96 -2.35
N ILE A 95 30.58 -19.92 -1.84
CA ILE A 95 30.18 -18.72 -2.61
C ILE A 95 31.38 -17.81 -2.85
N LEU A 96 32.30 -17.71 -1.88
CA LEU A 96 33.49 -16.86 -1.97
C LEU A 96 34.48 -17.29 -3.06
N LYS A 97 34.38 -18.53 -3.58
CA LYS A 97 35.11 -18.99 -4.78
C LYS A 97 34.79 -18.17 -6.04
N PHE A 98 33.65 -17.48 -6.08
CA PHE A 98 33.09 -16.82 -7.26
C PHE A 98 33.29 -15.30 -7.25
N GLU A 99 34.53 -14.84 -7.07
CA GLU A 99 34.90 -13.41 -6.87
C GLU A 99 34.39 -12.43 -7.96
N LYS A 100 34.04 -12.91 -9.15
CA LYS A 100 33.63 -12.12 -10.31
C LYS A 100 32.11 -11.99 -10.51
N ILE A 101 31.29 -12.56 -9.64
CA ILE A 101 29.82 -12.45 -9.75
C ILE A 101 29.36 -11.02 -9.48
N THR A 102 28.32 -10.61 -10.19
CA THR A 102 27.71 -9.28 -10.09
C THR A 102 26.34 -9.33 -9.42
N GLU A 103 25.66 -10.48 -9.42
CA GLU A 103 24.38 -10.70 -8.73
C GLU A 103 24.51 -11.86 -7.73
N LEU A 104 24.03 -11.65 -6.50
CA LEU A 104 24.03 -12.66 -5.45
C LEU A 104 22.75 -12.63 -4.61
N ASP A 105 22.09 -13.78 -4.45
CA ASP A 105 20.97 -13.97 -3.52
C ASP A 105 21.29 -15.03 -2.46
N LEU A 106 21.37 -14.57 -1.21
CA LEU A 106 21.60 -15.37 0.01
C LEU A 106 20.38 -15.34 0.96
N SER A 107 19.21 -14.89 0.49
CA SER A 107 18.03 -14.73 1.34
C SER A 107 17.65 -16.05 2.05
N LEU A 108 17.03 -15.97 3.23
CA LEU A 108 16.62 -17.13 4.05
C LEU A 108 17.78 -18.02 4.59
N ASN A 109 19.05 -17.72 4.32
CA ASN A 109 20.20 -18.51 4.78
C ASN A 109 20.72 -18.10 6.18
N ASN A 110 19.84 -18.15 7.19
CA ASN A 110 20.14 -17.73 8.58
C ASN A 110 21.44 -18.29 9.18
N GLN A 111 21.82 -19.55 8.88
CA GLN A 111 23.02 -20.18 9.45
C GLN A 111 24.34 -19.70 8.79
N MET A 112 24.26 -19.07 7.63
CA MET A 112 25.44 -18.63 6.86
C MET A 112 26.06 -17.33 7.41
N ILE A 113 25.34 -16.60 8.27
CA ILE A 113 25.69 -15.22 8.65
C ILE A 113 26.90 -15.09 9.59
N GLY A 114 27.35 -16.18 10.24
CA GLY A 114 28.44 -16.12 11.22
C GLY A 114 29.74 -15.52 10.67
N ASP A 115 29.99 -15.73 9.38
CA ASP A 115 31.16 -15.25 8.64
C ASP A 115 30.83 -14.18 7.58
N ILE A 116 29.64 -13.57 7.62
CA ILE A 116 29.11 -12.65 6.58
C ILE A 116 30.07 -11.51 6.21
N LYS A 117 30.98 -11.14 7.13
CA LYS A 117 32.05 -10.15 6.90
C LYS A 117 32.94 -10.48 5.70
N LYS A 118 33.15 -11.77 5.39
CA LYS A 118 33.94 -12.22 4.23
C LYS A 118 33.33 -11.78 2.88
N LEU A 119 32.04 -11.42 2.83
CA LEU A 119 31.42 -10.84 1.62
C LEU A 119 32.08 -9.53 1.16
N SER A 120 32.89 -8.87 2.00
CA SER A 120 33.69 -7.70 1.62
C SER A 120 34.61 -7.95 0.41
N ASN A 121 34.90 -9.22 0.10
CA ASN A 121 35.78 -9.62 -0.99
C ASN A 121 35.07 -9.64 -2.37
N LEU A 122 33.73 -9.71 -2.40
CA LEU A 122 32.95 -9.79 -3.64
C LEU A 122 32.71 -8.38 -4.23
N THR A 123 33.79 -7.64 -4.50
CA THR A 123 33.72 -6.21 -4.84
C THR A 123 33.07 -5.89 -6.19
N GLU A 124 32.83 -6.90 -7.03
CA GLU A 124 32.13 -6.77 -8.32
C GLU A 124 30.59 -6.79 -8.22
N LEU A 125 30.04 -7.03 -7.02
CA LEU A 125 28.59 -7.06 -6.81
C LEU A 125 27.91 -5.74 -7.16
N THR A 126 26.94 -5.81 -8.07
CA THR A 126 26.02 -4.74 -8.44
C THR A 126 24.62 -4.98 -7.87
N THR A 127 24.25 -6.23 -7.60
CA THR A 127 22.97 -6.61 -7.00
C THR A 127 23.18 -7.61 -5.87
N LEU A 128 22.64 -7.30 -4.69
CA LEU A 128 22.75 -8.15 -3.51
C LEU A 128 21.40 -8.28 -2.79
N TRP A 129 20.97 -9.52 -2.59
CA TRP A 129 19.80 -9.90 -1.81
C TRP A 129 20.23 -10.71 -0.59
N ILE A 130 19.95 -10.19 0.61
CA ILE A 130 20.16 -10.88 1.89
C ILE A 130 18.91 -10.61 2.75
N ASN A 131 17.73 -11.05 2.28
CA ASN A 131 16.48 -10.91 3.02
C ASN A 131 16.28 -12.08 4.00
N ASP A 132 15.57 -11.86 5.11
CA ASP A 132 15.13 -12.94 6.00
C ASP A 132 16.29 -13.78 6.59
N THR A 133 17.41 -13.12 6.94
CA THR A 133 18.63 -13.78 7.44
C THR A 133 18.99 -13.44 8.90
N THR A 134 18.12 -12.72 9.63
CA THR A 134 18.35 -12.21 10.99
C THR A 134 19.57 -11.28 11.16
N LEU A 135 20.12 -10.78 10.06
CA LEU A 135 21.38 -10.01 10.00
C LEU A 135 21.36 -8.76 10.90
N THR A 136 22.47 -8.50 11.59
CA THR A 136 22.66 -7.33 12.45
C THR A 136 23.83 -6.44 12.00
N ASP A 137 24.95 -7.06 11.63
CA ASP A 137 26.19 -6.40 11.21
C ASP A 137 26.33 -6.39 9.68
N VAL A 138 26.26 -5.19 9.09
CA VAL A 138 26.42 -4.94 7.65
C VAL A 138 27.75 -4.27 7.30
N SER A 139 28.77 -4.38 8.14
CA SER A 139 30.09 -3.72 7.95
C SER A 139 30.77 -4.05 6.61
N PHE A 140 30.53 -5.24 6.06
CA PHE A 140 31.04 -5.68 4.75
C PHE A 140 30.60 -4.80 3.58
N LEU A 141 29.46 -4.08 3.69
CA LEU A 141 28.97 -3.17 2.65
C LEU A 141 29.94 -2.02 2.32
N SER A 142 30.90 -1.72 3.22
CA SER A 142 31.90 -0.67 3.02
C SER A 142 32.82 -0.90 1.82
N SER A 143 33.01 -2.17 1.41
CA SER A 143 33.79 -2.55 0.23
C SER A 143 32.95 -2.64 -1.05
N LEU A 144 31.62 -2.78 -0.94
CA LEU A 144 30.73 -3.09 -2.07
C LEU A 144 30.26 -1.81 -2.80
N ASN A 145 31.24 -1.03 -3.26
CA ASN A 145 31.03 0.31 -3.84
C ASN A 145 30.37 0.34 -5.25
N LYS A 146 30.14 -0.84 -5.85
CA LYS A 146 29.46 -1.02 -7.15
C LYS A 146 27.97 -1.37 -7.04
N LEU A 147 27.42 -1.52 -5.82
CA LEU A 147 26.02 -1.90 -5.62
C LEU A 147 25.06 -0.88 -6.22
N VAL A 148 24.26 -1.33 -7.17
CA VAL A 148 23.13 -0.61 -7.81
C VAL A 148 21.81 -0.95 -7.09
N THR A 149 21.68 -2.19 -6.64
CA THR A 149 20.47 -2.75 -6.01
C THR A 149 20.87 -3.47 -4.72
N LEU A 150 20.30 -3.07 -3.58
CA LEU A 150 20.56 -3.71 -2.29
C LEU A 150 19.25 -4.03 -1.57
N GLN A 151 19.01 -5.30 -1.25
CA GLN A 151 17.87 -5.76 -0.46
C GLN A 151 18.31 -6.47 0.82
N LEU A 152 17.77 -5.99 1.94
CA LEU A 152 18.10 -6.35 3.31
C LEU A 152 16.82 -6.48 4.16
N ASN A 153 15.66 -6.76 3.55
CA ASN A 153 14.38 -6.80 4.25
C ASN A 153 14.34 -7.92 5.29
N ASN A 154 13.51 -7.77 6.33
CA ASN A 154 13.27 -8.79 7.35
C ASN A 154 14.57 -9.24 8.05
N ASN A 155 15.33 -8.28 8.59
CA ASN A 155 16.55 -8.52 9.35
C ASN A 155 16.52 -7.74 10.68
N ASN A 156 17.62 -7.73 11.42
CA ASN A 156 17.74 -7.07 12.72
C ASN A 156 18.67 -5.84 12.68
N ILE A 157 18.89 -5.24 11.49
CA ILE A 157 19.88 -4.19 11.25
C ILE A 157 19.46 -2.89 11.95
N GLN A 158 20.40 -2.23 12.64
CA GLN A 158 20.13 -0.98 13.37
C GLN A 158 20.72 0.28 12.71
N SER A 159 21.76 0.12 11.87
CA SER A 159 22.47 1.20 11.18
C SER A 159 22.95 0.70 9.82
N LEU A 160 22.93 1.59 8.83
CA LEU A 160 23.52 1.37 7.50
C LEU A 160 24.77 2.25 7.29
N SER A 161 25.40 2.78 8.34
CA SER A 161 26.57 3.67 8.26
C SER A 161 27.79 3.11 7.49
N SER A 162 27.87 1.79 7.30
CA SER A 162 28.87 1.12 6.46
C SER A 162 28.55 1.18 4.96
N LEU A 163 27.31 1.44 4.56
CA LEU A 163 26.88 1.51 3.16
C LEU A 163 27.56 2.69 2.46
N ASN A 164 28.32 2.37 1.41
CA ASN A 164 29.10 3.34 0.67
C ASN A 164 29.14 2.97 -0.83
N SER A 165 28.00 3.16 -1.52
CA SER A 165 27.91 2.97 -2.97
C SER A 165 27.44 4.24 -3.66
N ASN A 166 28.22 4.69 -4.65
CA ASN A 166 27.89 5.84 -5.48
C ASN A 166 26.89 5.49 -6.59
N GLU A 167 26.77 4.20 -6.91
CA GLU A 167 25.96 3.67 -8.01
C GLU A 167 24.59 3.15 -7.56
N LEU A 168 24.30 3.17 -6.25
CA LEU A 168 23.04 2.70 -5.68
C LEU A 168 21.86 3.47 -6.27
N ILE A 169 20.88 2.75 -6.82
CA ILE A 169 19.62 3.28 -7.37
C ILE A 169 18.46 2.91 -6.44
N GLY A 170 18.48 1.70 -5.86
CA GLY A 170 17.41 1.18 -5.01
C GLY A 170 17.92 0.51 -3.73
N LEU A 171 17.36 0.94 -2.60
CA LEU A 171 17.58 0.35 -1.28
C LEU A 171 16.26 -0.19 -0.73
N TRP A 172 16.23 -1.48 -0.39
CA TRP A 172 15.13 -2.13 0.32
C TRP A 172 15.64 -2.65 1.66
N CYS A 173 15.09 -2.14 2.76
CA CYS A 173 15.52 -2.44 4.12
C CYS A 173 14.32 -2.47 5.07
N ARG A 174 13.16 -2.92 4.58
CA ARG A 174 11.94 -3.01 5.41
C ARG A 174 12.11 -3.99 6.56
N THR A 175 11.26 -3.87 7.58
CA THR A 175 11.16 -4.86 8.67
C THR A 175 12.54 -5.06 9.32
N ASN A 176 13.08 -3.97 9.86
CA ASN A 176 14.40 -3.91 10.48
C ASN A 176 14.35 -3.03 11.73
N ASN A 177 15.50 -2.83 12.37
CA ASN A 177 15.60 -2.01 13.57
C ASN A 177 16.24 -0.63 13.30
N ILE A 178 16.28 -0.15 12.05
CA ILE A 178 17.04 1.04 11.65
C ILE A 178 16.45 2.28 12.32
N THR A 179 17.29 3.04 13.04
CA THR A 179 16.87 4.25 13.78
C THR A 179 17.14 5.56 13.03
N THR A 180 18.08 5.54 12.09
CA THR A 180 18.39 6.66 11.20
C THR A 180 19.00 6.17 9.89
N LEU A 181 18.90 6.99 8.85
CA LEU A 181 19.62 6.84 7.58
C LEU A 181 20.58 8.01 7.33
N SER A 182 20.68 8.95 8.26
CA SER A 182 21.55 10.13 8.19
C SER A 182 23.03 9.83 8.48
N ASP A 183 23.33 8.59 8.86
CA ASP A 183 24.68 8.04 9.07
C ASP A 183 25.28 7.42 7.78
N VAL A 184 24.46 7.20 6.73
CA VAL A 184 24.90 6.73 5.42
C VAL A 184 25.62 7.86 4.69
N LYS A 185 26.91 7.67 4.42
CA LYS A 185 27.80 8.72 3.87
C LYS A 185 27.47 9.13 2.44
N ASN A 186 26.95 8.20 1.63
CA ASN A 186 26.57 8.49 0.26
C ASN A 186 25.43 7.59 -0.22
N PHE A 187 24.33 8.21 -0.63
CA PHE A 187 23.25 7.54 -1.36
C PHE A 187 23.43 7.58 -2.88
N GLY A 188 24.46 8.27 -3.40
CA GLY A 188 24.85 8.20 -4.81
C GLY A 188 23.73 8.63 -5.76
N LYS A 189 23.23 7.66 -6.53
CA LYS A 189 22.16 7.80 -7.53
C LYS A 189 20.79 7.34 -7.02
N THR A 190 20.60 7.19 -5.70
CA THR A 190 19.42 6.50 -5.13
C THR A 190 18.14 7.25 -5.47
N GLN A 191 17.25 6.55 -6.15
CA GLN A 191 15.94 7.03 -6.58
C GLN A 191 14.81 6.48 -5.70
N ARG A 192 15.00 5.30 -5.09
CA ARG A 192 13.99 4.61 -4.29
C ARG A 192 14.57 4.06 -3.00
N ILE A 193 13.95 4.43 -1.88
CA ILE A 193 14.20 3.82 -0.56
C ILE A 193 12.90 3.19 -0.07
N MET A 194 12.95 1.91 0.30
CA MET A 194 11.89 1.23 1.06
C MET A 194 12.42 0.87 2.45
N ALA A 195 12.09 1.71 3.43
CA ALA A 195 12.46 1.60 4.85
C ALA A 195 11.22 1.48 5.75
N SER A 196 10.12 0.94 5.21
CA SER A 196 8.90 0.65 5.97
C SER A 196 9.17 -0.32 7.14
N ASP A 197 8.38 -0.27 8.21
CA ASP A 197 8.52 -1.16 9.39
C ASP A 197 9.94 -1.11 9.99
N ASN A 198 10.27 0.05 10.57
CA ASN A 198 11.58 0.36 11.16
C ASN A 198 11.43 1.29 12.38
N ASN A 199 12.55 1.78 12.92
CA ASN A 199 12.59 2.66 14.09
C ASN A 199 12.97 4.12 13.74
N LEU A 200 12.78 4.57 12.49
CA LEU A 200 13.17 5.93 12.07
C LEU A 200 12.39 6.99 12.85
N VAL A 201 13.11 8.00 13.36
CA VAL A 201 12.56 9.13 14.14
C VAL A 201 12.63 10.47 13.42
N ASP A 202 13.49 10.58 12.40
CA ASP A 202 13.67 11.77 11.56
C ASP A 202 14.00 11.38 10.12
N LEU A 203 13.93 12.35 9.20
CA LEU A 203 14.20 12.15 7.77
C LEU A 203 15.33 13.05 7.24
N LYS A 204 16.22 13.54 8.11
CA LYS A 204 17.24 14.57 7.80
C LYS A 204 18.07 14.28 6.54
N PHE A 205 18.33 13.00 6.27
CA PHE A 205 19.02 12.52 5.08
C PHE A 205 18.35 12.94 3.74
N VAL A 206 17.02 13.09 3.70
CA VAL A 206 16.21 13.36 2.50
C VAL A 206 16.65 14.64 1.80
N SER A 207 17.02 15.67 2.56
CA SER A 207 17.49 16.96 2.04
C SER A 207 18.76 16.87 1.18
N SER A 208 19.58 15.84 1.39
CA SER A 208 20.83 15.61 0.65
C SER A 208 20.63 14.82 -0.66
N MET A 209 19.49 14.16 -0.83
CA MET A 209 19.29 13.15 -1.88
C MET A 209 18.86 13.74 -3.23
N LYS A 210 19.84 14.05 -4.08
CA LYS A 210 19.67 14.73 -5.38
C LYS A 210 18.84 13.99 -6.44
N TYR A 211 18.56 12.70 -6.25
CA TYR A 211 17.87 11.85 -7.22
C TYR A 211 16.68 11.09 -6.63
N LEU A 212 16.35 11.29 -5.35
CA LEU A 212 15.26 10.57 -4.68
C LEU A 212 13.93 10.95 -5.33
N THR A 213 13.16 9.96 -5.76
CA THR A 213 11.81 10.15 -6.33
C THR A 213 10.74 9.43 -5.52
N HIS A 214 11.08 8.32 -4.86
CA HIS A 214 10.14 7.48 -4.10
C HIS A 214 10.71 7.12 -2.73
N LEU A 215 9.97 7.48 -1.67
CA LEU A 215 10.32 7.16 -0.29
C LEU A 215 9.17 6.42 0.40
N TYR A 216 9.45 5.25 0.98
CA TYR A 216 8.50 4.49 1.79
C TYR A 216 9.08 4.39 3.21
N VAL A 217 8.43 5.04 4.17
CA VAL A 217 8.79 5.15 5.59
C VAL A 217 7.55 4.94 6.47
N ASP A 218 6.58 4.19 5.95
CA ASP A 218 5.42 3.73 6.70
C ASP A 218 5.80 2.78 7.84
N ALA A 219 4.98 2.67 8.89
CA ALA A 219 5.30 1.88 10.10
C ALA A 219 6.66 2.27 10.71
N ASN A 220 6.81 3.53 11.11
CA ASN A 220 8.01 4.07 11.76
C ASN A 220 7.63 4.93 12.97
N LYS A 221 8.59 5.68 13.53
CA LYS A 221 8.43 6.52 14.73
C LYS A 221 8.52 8.02 14.42
N LEU A 222 8.21 8.41 13.18
CA LEU A 222 8.22 9.82 12.75
C LEU A 222 7.10 10.60 13.45
N THR A 223 7.39 11.82 13.89
CA THR A 223 6.43 12.73 14.55
C THR A 223 6.12 14.00 13.75
N SER A 224 6.91 14.23 12.69
CA SER A 224 6.88 15.40 11.80
C SER A 224 7.50 15.01 10.45
N LEU A 225 7.17 15.74 9.38
CA LEU A 225 7.79 15.62 8.06
C LEU A 225 8.66 16.85 7.67
N HIS A 226 8.99 17.75 8.60
CA HIS A 226 9.71 19.00 8.30
C HIS A 226 11.05 18.79 7.56
N ASP A 227 11.75 17.69 7.85
CA ASP A 227 12.97 17.27 7.13
C ASP A 227 12.77 17.01 5.61
N VAL A 228 11.52 16.89 5.14
CA VAL A 228 11.16 16.67 3.73
C VAL A 228 11.31 17.99 2.95
N ASN A 229 12.56 18.34 2.68
CA ASN A 229 12.97 19.41 1.77
C ASN A 229 13.68 18.77 0.57
N ASN A 230 12.94 18.40 -0.49
CA ASN A 230 13.51 17.68 -1.63
C ASN A 230 12.81 18.00 -2.96
N LYS A 231 13.61 18.41 -3.96
CA LYS A 231 13.14 18.91 -5.26
C LYS A 231 12.89 17.84 -6.32
N THR A 232 13.26 16.58 -6.05
CA THR A 232 13.04 15.45 -6.97
C THR A 232 12.03 14.43 -6.43
N LEU A 233 11.69 14.48 -5.14
CA LEU A 233 10.74 13.57 -4.51
C LEU A 233 9.34 13.76 -5.12
N THR A 234 8.81 12.70 -5.72
CA THR A 234 7.47 12.67 -6.34
C THR A 234 6.46 11.87 -5.54
N TYR A 235 6.92 10.92 -4.72
CA TYR A 235 6.08 10.01 -3.94
C TYR A 235 6.66 9.80 -2.54
N ILE A 236 5.82 9.96 -1.51
CA ILE A 236 6.13 9.53 -0.14
C ILE A 236 4.95 8.74 0.47
N ASN A 237 5.27 7.63 1.12
CA ASN A 237 4.39 6.93 2.04
C ASN A 237 4.94 7.05 3.47
N ALA A 238 4.17 7.68 4.35
CA ALA A 238 4.44 7.88 5.78
C ALA A 238 3.25 7.41 6.64
N ALA A 239 2.47 6.44 6.15
CA ALA A 239 1.39 5.79 6.89
C ALA A 239 1.88 5.19 8.22
N TYR A 240 0.98 4.95 9.19
CA TYR A 240 1.31 4.24 10.44
C TYR A 240 2.54 4.83 11.17
N ASN A 241 2.54 6.14 11.38
CA ASN A 241 3.56 6.87 12.13
C ASN A 241 2.90 7.60 13.31
N SER A 242 3.61 8.53 13.95
CA SER A 242 3.10 9.39 15.02
C SER A 242 3.04 10.87 14.61
N LEU A 243 2.84 11.16 13.32
CA LEU A 243 2.79 12.52 12.78
C LEU A 243 1.68 13.33 13.45
N THR A 244 1.98 14.56 13.88
CA THR A 244 1.01 15.45 14.56
C THR A 244 0.52 16.63 13.71
N ASN A 245 1.29 16.99 12.69
CA ASN A 245 0.94 17.95 11.63
C ASN A 245 1.41 17.39 10.28
N LEU A 246 0.93 17.94 9.18
CA LEU A 246 1.43 17.67 7.82
C LEU A 246 2.45 18.74 7.41
N ASP A 247 3.52 18.87 8.19
CA ASP A 247 4.56 19.88 8.03
C ASP A 247 5.61 19.45 7.00
N ILE A 248 5.59 20.04 5.79
CA ILE A 248 6.59 19.79 4.73
C ILE A 248 7.18 21.13 4.28
N ASP A 249 8.52 21.25 4.27
CA ASP A 249 9.21 22.53 4.10
C ASP A 249 9.32 23.01 2.64
N ASP A 250 9.87 22.20 1.72
CA ASP A 250 10.05 22.54 0.29
C ASP A 250 10.12 21.24 -0.55
N ALA A 251 8.98 20.75 -1.02
CA ALA A 251 8.91 19.56 -1.89
C ALA A 251 8.09 19.82 -3.16
N PRO A 252 8.59 20.70 -4.06
CA PRO A 252 7.81 21.28 -5.15
C PRO A 252 7.46 20.30 -6.28
N SER A 253 8.05 19.11 -6.26
CA SER A 253 7.79 18.01 -7.22
C SER A 253 6.91 16.90 -6.62
N LEU A 254 6.47 17.01 -5.36
CA LEU A 254 5.69 15.96 -4.70
C LEU A 254 4.31 15.84 -5.34
N VAL A 255 3.99 14.66 -5.89
CA VAL A 255 2.73 14.35 -6.59
C VAL A 255 1.78 13.55 -5.70
N THR A 256 2.33 12.60 -4.93
CA THR A 256 1.56 11.70 -4.06
C THR A 256 2.13 11.70 -2.64
N LEU A 257 1.24 11.94 -1.68
CA LEU A 257 1.52 11.93 -0.24
C LEU A 257 0.48 11.04 0.46
N LEU A 258 0.94 9.91 1.00
CA LEU A 258 0.13 9.02 1.83
C LEU A 258 0.60 9.14 3.28
N ALA A 259 -0.27 9.59 4.17
CA ALA A 259 -0.02 9.61 5.62
C ALA A 259 -1.22 9.09 6.46
N PRO A 260 -1.93 8.01 6.06
CA PRO A 260 -3.02 7.47 6.85
C PRO A 260 -2.55 6.82 8.17
N HIS A 261 -3.46 6.66 9.13
CA HIS A 261 -3.18 6.11 10.47
C HIS A 261 -2.07 6.88 11.19
N ASN A 262 -2.32 8.17 11.44
CA ASN A 262 -1.41 9.09 12.12
C ASN A 262 -2.19 9.88 13.21
N SER A 263 -1.66 11.02 13.66
CA SER A 263 -2.34 11.92 14.61
C SER A 263 -2.38 13.37 14.12
N ILE A 264 -2.37 13.56 12.80
CA ILE A 264 -2.32 14.86 12.13
C ILE A 264 -3.57 15.66 12.46
N LYS A 265 -3.39 16.86 13.01
CA LYS A 265 -4.48 17.81 13.34
C LYS A 265 -4.57 18.96 12.34
N ASN A 266 -3.42 19.51 11.98
CA ASN A 266 -3.28 20.66 11.10
C ASN A 266 -2.44 20.29 9.89
N ILE A 267 -2.67 21.00 8.79
CA ILE A 267 -2.03 20.77 7.50
C ILE A 267 -1.38 22.06 6.99
N ASP A 268 -0.55 22.66 7.86
CA ASP A 268 0.15 23.92 7.61
C ASP A 268 1.20 23.79 6.48
N ASN A 269 1.63 24.90 5.89
CA ASN A 269 2.61 24.95 4.80
C ASN A 269 2.26 24.12 3.54
N ILE A 270 0.99 23.81 3.31
CA ILE A 270 0.54 23.02 2.15
C ILE A 270 0.95 23.62 0.78
N ASN A 271 1.19 24.94 0.74
CA ASN A 271 1.71 25.64 -0.44
C ASN A 271 3.16 25.30 -0.82
N SER A 272 3.93 24.64 0.06
CA SER A 272 5.26 24.07 -0.23
C SER A 272 5.23 22.78 -1.08
N ILE A 273 4.05 22.22 -1.34
CA ILE A 273 3.84 21.03 -2.20
C ILE A 273 2.89 21.29 -3.39
N PRO A 274 3.12 22.33 -4.23
CA PRO A 274 2.21 22.78 -5.28
C PRO A 274 2.01 21.80 -6.46
N ALA A 275 2.78 20.70 -6.51
CA ALA A 275 2.62 19.64 -7.50
C ALA A 275 1.60 18.57 -7.10
N LEU A 276 1.12 18.56 -5.85
CA LEU A 276 0.37 17.45 -5.28
C LEU A 276 -0.95 17.21 -6.02
N THR A 277 -1.16 15.97 -6.48
CA THR A 277 -2.41 15.50 -7.10
C THR A 277 -3.18 14.56 -6.20
N THR A 278 -2.48 13.79 -5.36
CA THR A 278 -3.04 12.70 -4.55
C THR A 278 -2.63 12.84 -3.10
N LEU A 279 -3.61 12.99 -2.22
CA LEU A 279 -3.42 13.10 -0.77
C LEU A 279 -4.30 12.11 -0.03
N ASP A 280 -3.69 11.28 0.83
CA ASP A 280 -4.41 10.41 1.77
C ASP A 280 -4.04 10.74 3.22
N LEU A 281 -5.04 11.19 3.96
CA LEU A 281 -4.99 11.51 5.40
C LEU A 281 -6.04 10.70 6.18
N THR A 282 -6.46 9.55 5.68
CA THR A 282 -7.39 8.63 6.36
C THR A 282 -6.92 8.28 7.78
N GLU A 283 -7.83 8.18 8.75
CA GLU A 283 -7.51 7.89 10.16
C GLU A 283 -6.47 8.86 10.75
N ASN A 284 -6.90 10.11 10.91
CA ASN A 284 -6.13 11.18 11.53
C ASN A 284 -7.02 11.96 12.54
N LYS A 285 -6.61 13.17 12.91
CA LYS A 285 -7.29 14.03 13.90
C LYS A 285 -7.58 15.41 13.33
N LEU A 286 -7.85 15.48 12.02
CA LEU A 286 -8.07 16.72 11.28
C LEU A 286 -9.27 17.50 11.82
N VAL A 287 -9.16 18.83 11.84
CA VAL A 287 -10.21 19.76 12.31
C VAL A 287 -10.54 20.85 11.28
N ASP A 288 -9.52 21.33 10.56
CA ASP A 288 -9.63 22.36 9.52
C ASP A 288 -8.80 21.92 8.31
N ILE A 289 -9.44 21.80 7.14
CA ILE A 289 -8.76 21.51 5.87
C ILE A 289 -9.03 22.57 4.80
N SER A 290 -9.43 23.78 5.21
CA SER A 290 -9.82 24.87 4.30
C SER A 290 -8.69 25.35 3.39
N ASN A 291 -7.43 25.22 3.82
CA ASN A 291 -6.23 25.58 3.05
C ASN A 291 -5.87 24.59 1.92
N LEU A 292 -6.47 23.38 1.85
CA LEU A 292 -6.32 22.49 0.68
C LEU A 292 -6.81 23.16 -0.63
N GLY A 293 -7.64 24.19 -0.52
CA GLY A 293 -8.04 25.04 -1.65
C GLY A 293 -6.88 25.80 -2.32
N GLU A 294 -5.68 25.84 -1.73
CA GLU A 294 -4.46 26.36 -2.34
C GLU A 294 -3.85 25.38 -3.37
N LEU A 295 -4.03 24.07 -3.18
CA LEU A 295 -3.49 23.02 -4.05
C LEU A 295 -4.30 22.87 -5.35
N LYS A 296 -4.03 23.72 -6.34
CA LYS A 296 -4.78 23.77 -7.62
C LYS A 296 -4.76 22.46 -8.44
N LYS A 297 -3.73 21.63 -8.23
CA LYS A 297 -3.57 20.32 -8.89
C LYS A 297 -4.16 19.14 -8.12
N LEU A 298 -4.61 19.33 -6.88
CA LEU A 298 -5.18 18.26 -6.07
C LEU A 298 -6.45 17.71 -6.75
N SER A 299 -6.39 16.44 -7.14
CA SER A 299 -7.42 15.77 -7.93
C SER A 299 -8.07 14.60 -7.18
N VAL A 300 -7.36 14.01 -6.21
CA VAL A 300 -7.79 12.88 -5.37
C VAL A 300 -7.48 13.18 -3.91
N LEU A 301 -8.52 13.19 -3.06
CA LEU A 301 -8.39 13.40 -1.62
C LEU A 301 -9.13 12.33 -0.82
N TYR A 302 -8.41 11.66 0.08
CA TYR A 302 -8.96 10.77 1.11
C TYR A 302 -8.75 11.38 2.49
N THR A 303 -9.84 11.55 3.23
CA THR A 303 -9.89 12.09 4.61
C THR A 303 -10.87 11.27 5.46
N ARG A 304 -10.95 9.95 5.20
CA ARG A 304 -11.84 9.05 5.94
C ARG A 304 -11.47 9.01 7.42
N GLU A 305 -12.40 8.66 8.30
CA GLU A 305 -12.14 8.49 9.74
C GLU A 305 -11.47 9.72 10.37
N ASN A 306 -12.00 10.91 10.05
CA ASN A 306 -11.60 12.18 10.63
C ASN A 306 -12.86 12.93 11.13
N PRO A 307 -13.56 12.41 12.17
CA PRO A 307 -14.91 12.86 12.53
C PRO A 307 -14.99 14.29 13.11
N ASN A 308 -13.87 15.00 13.23
CA ASN A 308 -13.79 16.33 13.81
C ASN A 308 -13.56 17.44 12.76
N ILE A 309 -13.56 17.14 11.46
CA ILE A 309 -13.41 18.18 10.43
C ILE A 309 -14.64 19.09 10.47
N SER A 310 -14.38 20.36 10.79
CA SER A 310 -15.41 21.41 10.96
C SER A 310 -15.36 22.47 9.86
N LYS A 311 -14.31 22.44 9.03
CA LYS A 311 -14.09 23.39 7.94
C LYS A 311 -13.46 22.68 6.75
N TYR A 312 -14.13 22.78 5.61
CA TYR A 312 -13.65 22.29 4.32
C TYR A 312 -13.24 23.45 3.41
N PHE A 313 -12.46 23.13 2.38
CA PHE A 313 -12.15 24.03 1.28
C PHE A 313 -13.32 24.10 0.27
N LEU A 314 -13.34 25.14 -0.56
CA LEU A 314 -14.30 25.24 -1.67
C LEU A 314 -13.85 24.36 -2.84
N LEU A 315 -14.68 23.40 -3.26
CA LEU A 315 -14.37 22.52 -4.39
C LEU A 315 -14.15 23.27 -5.70
N SER A 316 -14.86 24.39 -5.91
CA SER A 316 -14.73 25.30 -7.06
C SER A 316 -13.33 25.87 -7.25
N ASN A 317 -12.47 25.80 -6.22
CA ASN A 317 -11.09 26.30 -6.25
C ASN A 317 -10.07 25.22 -6.64
N THR A 318 -10.51 24.00 -6.97
CA THR A 318 -9.69 22.79 -7.15
C THR A 318 -9.98 22.08 -8.46
N SER A 319 -9.10 21.15 -8.85
CA SER A 319 -9.31 20.24 -9.98
C SER A 319 -9.81 18.86 -9.51
N MET A 320 -10.58 18.82 -8.42
CA MET A 320 -10.93 17.58 -7.73
C MET A 320 -11.86 16.70 -8.56
N THR A 321 -11.47 15.43 -8.67
CA THR A 321 -12.23 14.36 -9.36
C THR A 321 -12.71 13.28 -8.39
N GLN A 322 -12.03 13.11 -7.24
CA GLN A 322 -12.41 12.17 -6.20
C GLN A 322 -12.25 12.81 -4.82
N LEU A 323 -13.32 12.78 -4.03
CA LEU A 323 -13.34 13.16 -2.61
C LEU A 323 -13.95 12.00 -1.82
N ILE A 324 -13.22 11.43 -0.87
CA ILE A 324 -13.79 10.49 0.10
C ILE A 324 -13.48 10.95 1.52
N THR A 325 -14.54 11.30 2.25
CA THR A 325 -14.51 11.80 3.62
C THR A 325 -15.55 11.06 4.47
N ASN A 326 -15.67 9.73 4.23
CA ASN A 326 -16.50 8.84 5.04
C ASN A 326 -16.07 8.89 6.51
N ASN A 327 -17.02 9.01 7.45
CA ASN A 327 -16.74 9.33 8.85
C ASN A 327 -15.84 10.58 9.02
N GLY A 328 -16.08 11.61 8.20
CA GLY A 328 -15.36 12.88 8.19
C GLY A 328 -16.02 13.98 9.04
N GLY A 329 -17.10 13.69 9.76
CA GLY A 329 -17.83 14.71 10.55
C GLY A 329 -18.66 15.68 9.72
N LEU A 330 -18.91 15.37 8.43
CA LEU A 330 -19.88 16.10 7.62
C LEU A 330 -21.28 16.06 8.27
N SER A 331 -22.09 17.03 7.85
CA SER A 331 -23.49 17.20 8.25
C SER A 331 -24.23 17.95 7.15
N ASP A 332 -25.56 18.01 7.21
CA ASP A 332 -26.35 18.71 6.19
C ASP A 332 -26.01 20.20 6.06
N GLU A 333 -25.48 20.86 7.10
CA GLU A 333 -24.97 22.23 7.00
C GLU A 333 -23.55 22.28 6.45
N LEU A 334 -22.65 21.42 6.94
CA LEU A 334 -21.24 21.45 6.52
C LEU A 334 -21.05 21.02 5.05
N ILE A 335 -21.88 20.09 4.55
CA ILE A 335 -21.81 19.65 3.15
C ILE A 335 -22.18 20.76 2.15
N LYS A 336 -22.91 21.79 2.59
CA LYS A 336 -23.19 22.99 1.78
C LYS A 336 -21.95 23.88 1.61
N THR A 337 -21.01 23.87 2.57
CA THR A 337 -19.81 24.73 2.52
C THR A 337 -18.76 24.24 1.54
N LEU A 338 -18.86 23.00 1.05
CA LEU A 338 -18.02 22.47 -0.03
C LEU A 338 -18.24 23.18 -1.37
N GLY A 339 -19.39 23.82 -1.57
CA GLY A 339 -19.71 24.57 -2.78
C GLY A 339 -20.24 23.69 -3.92
N GLN A 340 -19.65 23.84 -5.11
CA GLN A 340 -20.05 23.18 -6.35
C GLN A 340 -18.82 22.60 -7.08
N SER A 341 -19.03 21.55 -7.88
CA SER A 341 -17.98 20.97 -8.73
C SER A 341 -18.55 20.26 -9.96
N ASP A 342 -18.13 20.70 -11.13
CA ASP A 342 -18.41 20.05 -12.42
C ASP A 342 -17.37 18.97 -12.79
N THR A 343 -16.34 18.77 -11.95
CA THR A 343 -15.25 17.80 -12.19
C THR A 343 -15.28 16.60 -11.25
N LEU A 344 -16.03 16.67 -10.15
CA LEU A 344 -16.11 15.60 -9.15
C LEU A 344 -16.88 14.39 -9.70
N VAL A 345 -16.20 13.26 -9.87
CA VAL A 345 -16.75 12.00 -10.42
C VAL A 345 -17.09 11.01 -9.31
N LEU A 346 -16.31 11.01 -8.23
CA LEU A 346 -16.50 10.13 -7.07
C LEU A 346 -16.65 10.97 -5.81
N LEU A 347 -17.77 10.80 -5.11
CA LEU A 347 -18.02 11.38 -3.79
C LEU A 347 -18.35 10.28 -2.78
N GLY A 348 -17.56 10.18 -1.72
CA GLY A 348 -17.87 9.36 -0.55
C GLY A 348 -18.08 10.22 0.69
N VAL A 349 -19.30 10.14 1.22
CA VAL A 349 -19.79 10.83 2.42
C VAL A 349 -20.64 9.86 3.27
N ALA A 350 -20.20 8.60 3.35
CA ALA A 350 -20.78 7.62 4.27
C ALA A 350 -20.51 8.02 5.73
N ASP A 351 -21.32 7.50 6.66
CA ASP A 351 -21.17 7.70 8.11
C ASP A 351 -20.99 9.19 8.49
N SER A 352 -21.85 10.04 7.92
CA SER A 352 -21.72 11.51 7.94
C SER A 352 -23.01 12.20 8.40
N ASN A 353 -23.85 11.51 9.18
CA ASN A 353 -25.11 12.01 9.75
C ASN A 353 -26.05 12.77 8.79
N LEU A 354 -25.92 12.58 7.47
CA LEU A 354 -26.72 13.31 6.47
C LEU A 354 -28.18 12.84 6.52
N THR A 355 -29.14 13.77 6.49
CA THR A 355 -30.58 13.43 6.48
C THR A 355 -31.18 13.44 5.08
N ASN A 356 -30.52 14.11 4.13
CA ASN A 356 -31.02 14.28 2.78
C ASN A 356 -29.87 14.36 1.76
N VAL A 357 -30.19 14.13 0.48
CA VAL A 357 -29.22 14.17 -0.62
C VAL A 357 -29.43 15.34 -1.59
N SER A 358 -30.17 16.37 -1.18
CA SER A 358 -30.54 17.52 -2.04
C SER A 358 -29.34 18.38 -2.47
N PHE A 359 -28.22 18.26 -1.75
CA PHE A 359 -26.95 18.89 -2.09
C PHE A 359 -26.34 18.36 -3.40
N MET A 360 -26.69 17.13 -3.82
CA MET A 360 -26.09 16.46 -4.98
C MET A 360 -26.29 17.19 -6.32
N LYS A 361 -27.28 18.09 -6.42
CA LYS A 361 -27.45 19.02 -7.55
C LYS A 361 -26.22 19.91 -7.81
N ASN A 362 -25.35 20.10 -6.82
CA ASN A 362 -24.11 20.87 -6.91
C ASN A 362 -22.95 20.09 -7.55
N TYR A 363 -23.11 18.78 -7.76
CA TYR A 363 -22.07 17.86 -8.23
C TYR A 363 -22.54 17.05 -9.45
N PRO A 364 -22.91 17.70 -10.57
CA PRO A 364 -23.58 17.06 -11.71
C PRO A 364 -22.76 15.98 -12.42
N ALA A 365 -21.43 15.97 -12.23
CA ALA A 365 -20.52 15.00 -12.83
C ALA A 365 -20.36 13.69 -12.03
N VAL A 366 -20.94 13.58 -10.83
CA VAL A 366 -20.77 12.41 -9.96
C VAL A 366 -21.41 11.17 -10.58
N LYS A 367 -20.63 10.09 -10.63
CA LYS A 367 -21.02 8.75 -11.13
C LYS A 367 -20.97 7.69 -10.05
N VAL A 368 -20.10 7.86 -9.06
CA VAL A 368 -19.93 6.93 -7.94
C VAL A 368 -20.19 7.68 -6.64
N LEU A 369 -21.20 7.24 -5.90
CA LEU A 369 -21.68 7.90 -4.69
C LEU A 369 -21.77 6.89 -3.53
N SER A 370 -21.10 7.19 -2.41
CA SER A 370 -21.18 6.41 -1.17
C SER A 370 -21.82 7.25 -0.07
N LEU A 371 -22.92 6.73 0.47
CA LEU A 371 -23.86 7.34 1.42
C LEU A 371 -24.24 6.37 2.55
N ASP A 372 -23.55 5.23 2.68
CA ASP A 372 -23.84 4.20 3.69
C ASP A 372 -23.85 4.78 5.12
N SER A 373 -24.62 4.19 6.03
CA SER A 373 -24.66 4.59 7.45
C SER A 373 -25.01 6.07 7.72
N ASN A 374 -25.84 6.68 6.88
CA ASN A 374 -26.40 8.03 7.13
C ASN A 374 -27.84 7.94 7.69
N ASN A 375 -28.58 9.06 7.72
CA ASN A 375 -29.96 9.17 8.19
C ASN A 375 -30.93 9.43 7.01
N ILE A 376 -30.59 8.99 5.79
CA ILE A 376 -31.27 9.39 4.55
C ILE A 376 -32.56 8.58 4.34
N THR A 377 -33.66 9.28 4.06
CA THR A 377 -34.98 8.67 3.84
C THR A 377 -35.50 8.82 2.38
N ASP A 378 -35.09 9.87 1.68
CA ASP A 378 -35.60 10.24 0.34
C ASP A 378 -34.46 10.39 -0.67
N LEU A 379 -34.38 9.45 -1.62
CA LEU A 379 -33.40 9.43 -2.71
C LEU A 379 -33.88 10.09 -4.01
N THR A 380 -35.10 10.61 -4.06
CA THR A 380 -35.62 11.28 -5.28
C THR A 380 -34.76 12.44 -5.80
N PRO A 381 -34.00 13.21 -4.99
CA PRO A 381 -33.10 14.24 -5.52
C PRO A 381 -31.95 13.70 -6.38
N LEU A 382 -31.65 12.40 -6.35
CA LEU A 382 -30.63 11.75 -7.18
C LEU A 382 -31.14 11.40 -8.58
N SER A 383 -32.45 11.45 -8.83
CA SER A 383 -33.09 11.06 -10.11
C SER A 383 -32.60 11.84 -11.34
N THR A 384 -32.01 13.02 -11.14
CA THR A 384 -31.45 13.86 -12.21
C THR A 384 -29.98 13.53 -12.54
N LEU A 385 -29.32 12.65 -11.77
CA LEU A 385 -27.92 12.30 -11.95
C LEU A 385 -27.75 10.96 -12.69
N SER A 386 -26.74 10.91 -13.56
CA SER A 386 -26.33 9.70 -14.28
C SER A 386 -25.40 8.81 -13.44
N LEU A 387 -25.86 8.42 -12.25
CA LEU A 387 -25.11 7.54 -11.35
C LEU A 387 -24.88 6.15 -11.97
N GLN A 388 -23.65 5.65 -11.84
CA GLN A 388 -23.23 4.31 -12.24
C GLN A 388 -23.13 3.36 -11.03
N THR A 389 -22.87 3.90 -9.84
CA THR A 389 -22.75 3.13 -8.60
C THR A 389 -23.23 3.97 -7.42
N LEU A 390 -24.13 3.39 -6.63
CA LEU A 390 -24.71 3.97 -5.43
C LEU A 390 -24.60 2.99 -4.27
N SER A 391 -23.86 3.36 -3.23
CA SER A 391 -23.85 2.65 -1.94
C SER A 391 -24.67 3.48 -0.96
N CYS A 392 -25.84 3.00 -0.53
CA CYS A 392 -26.76 3.72 0.36
C CYS A 392 -27.39 2.79 1.41
N LYS A 393 -26.59 1.87 1.93
CA LYS A 393 -27.01 0.84 2.88
C LYS A 393 -26.99 1.33 4.33
N PHE A 394 -27.58 0.54 5.22
CA PHE A 394 -27.49 0.69 6.67
C PHE A 394 -27.89 2.07 7.22
N GLN A 395 -28.86 2.73 6.58
CA GLN A 395 -29.36 4.01 7.07
C GLN A 395 -29.99 3.84 8.46
N LYS A 396 -29.69 4.76 9.38
CA LYS A 396 -30.17 4.73 10.78
C LYS A 396 -31.00 5.97 11.01
N ILE A 397 -32.32 5.84 11.01
CA ILE A 397 -33.24 6.98 11.11
C ILE A 397 -33.91 6.96 12.47
N THR A 398 -33.70 8.02 13.26
CA THR A 398 -34.40 8.23 14.53
C THR A 398 -35.44 9.32 14.35
N LEU A 399 -36.72 8.97 14.51
CA LEU A 399 -37.83 9.92 14.46
C LEU A 399 -38.06 10.55 15.84
N PRO A 400 -38.58 11.80 15.91
CA PRO A 400 -38.97 12.43 17.18
C PRO A 400 -40.01 11.62 17.94
N ASP A 401 -39.99 11.68 19.27
CA ASP A 401 -40.97 11.00 20.12
C ASP A 401 -42.41 11.49 19.85
N VAL A 402 -43.38 10.57 19.88
CA VAL A 402 -44.81 10.87 19.68
C VAL A 402 -45.69 10.14 20.69
N LYS A 403 -46.91 10.64 20.94
CA LYS A 403 -47.87 9.91 21.79
C LYS A 403 -48.49 8.74 21.05
N LYS A 404 -48.91 7.72 21.79
CA LYS A 404 -49.64 6.58 21.22
C LYS A 404 -50.88 7.04 20.43
N GLY A 405 -50.93 6.68 19.15
CA GLY A 405 -52.00 7.04 18.21
C GLY A 405 -51.75 8.32 17.41
N GLU A 406 -50.69 9.08 17.71
CA GLU A 406 -50.24 10.17 16.83
C GLU A 406 -49.48 9.60 15.62
N SER A 407 -49.57 10.28 14.48
CA SER A 407 -48.91 9.89 13.24
C SER A 407 -47.67 10.74 12.97
N THR A 408 -46.61 10.13 12.43
CA THR A 408 -45.37 10.81 12.06
C THR A 408 -45.19 10.81 10.55
N ASN A 409 -44.85 11.96 9.97
CA ASN A 409 -44.56 12.06 8.54
C ASN A 409 -43.13 11.60 8.26
N ILE A 410 -42.97 10.51 7.51
CA ILE A 410 -41.69 10.00 7.02
C ILE A 410 -41.79 9.65 5.53
N LYS A 411 -40.96 10.31 4.73
CA LYS A 411 -40.80 10.01 3.30
C LYS A 411 -39.76 8.92 3.12
N LEU A 412 -40.17 7.66 2.98
CA LEU A 412 -39.28 6.58 2.55
C LEU A 412 -39.43 6.40 1.03
N PHE A 413 -38.48 6.93 0.24
CA PHE A 413 -38.53 6.86 -1.22
C PHE A 413 -37.17 6.51 -1.82
N ASN A 414 -37.19 5.57 -2.77
CA ASN A 414 -36.03 5.25 -3.60
C ASN A 414 -35.81 6.33 -4.69
N ILE A 415 -34.81 6.10 -5.54
CA ILE A 415 -34.40 7.05 -6.59
C ILE A 415 -35.49 7.34 -7.65
N VAL A 416 -36.46 6.43 -7.85
CA VAL A 416 -37.59 6.63 -8.78
C VAL A 416 -38.87 7.13 -8.09
N GLY A 417 -38.81 7.43 -6.79
CA GLY A 417 -39.95 7.95 -6.02
C GLY A 417 -40.96 6.91 -5.57
N THR A 418 -40.63 5.62 -5.64
CA THR A 418 -41.46 4.54 -5.07
C THR A 418 -40.98 4.18 -3.66
N PRO A 419 -41.89 3.77 -2.76
CA PRO A 419 -41.48 3.30 -1.44
C PRO A 419 -40.67 2.00 -1.54
N PRO A 420 -39.64 1.81 -0.69
CA PRO A 420 -38.91 0.54 -0.59
C PRO A 420 -39.79 -0.57 0.01
N SER A 421 -39.30 -1.82 0.00
CA SER A 421 -39.94 -2.90 0.77
C SER A 421 -39.76 -2.62 2.26
N ILE A 422 -40.83 -2.78 3.06
CA ILE A 422 -40.84 -2.45 4.50
C ILE A 422 -41.23 -3.67 5.32
N ILE A 423 -40.51 -3.89 6.42
CA ILE A 423 -40.80 -4.91 7.43
C ILE A 423 -40.94 -4.23 8.79
N PHE A 424 -42.12 -4.32 9.38
CA PHE A 424 -42.39 -3.84 10.74
C PHE A 424 -41.82 -4.82 11.77
N ASN A 425 -40.85 -4.38 12.57
CA ASN A 425 -40.33 -5.17 13.70
C ASN A 425 -41.28 -5.08 14.90
N THR A 426 -41.98 -3.96 15.03
CA THR A 426 -43.06 -3.71 15.99
C THR A 426 -44.34 -3.30 15.25
N SER A 427 -45.51 -3.71 15.76
CA SER A 427 -46.79 -3.48 15.07
C SER A 427 -47.09 -2.00 14.81
N GLY A 428 -47.46 -1.69 13.57
CA GLY A 428 -47.82 -0.35 13.10
C GLY A 428 -48.20 -0.36 11.62
N SER A 429 -48.38 0.82 11.03
CA SER A 429 -48.67 0.99 9.60
C SER A 429 -48.00 2.25 9.03
N LEU A 430 -47.65 2.22 7.74
CA LEU A 430 -47.17 3.36 6.98
C LEU A 430 -48.07 3.54 5.75
N ASN A 431 -48.88 4.59 5.73
CA ASN A 431 -49.79 4.90 4.63
C ASN A 431 -49.60 6.35 4.18
N ASN A 432 -49.34 6.59 2.89
CA ASN A 432 -49.13 7.95 2.35
C ASN A 432 -48.08 8.78 3.14
N SER A 433 -46.95 8.18 3.48
CA SER A 433 -45.89 8.76 4.35
C SER A 433 -46.28 8.99 5.82
N LEU A 434 -47.49 8.63 6.26
CA LEU A 434 -47.91 8.71 7.66
C LEU A 434 -47.66 7.37 8.38
N LEU A 435 -46.67 7.37 9.27
CA LEU A 435 -46.31 6.25 10.15
C LEU A 435 -47.13 6.34 11.44
N VAL A 436 -47.78 5.24 11.83
CA VAL A 436 -48.48 5.09 13.11
C VAL A 436 -48.05 3.77 13.76
N TRP A 437 -47.76 3.81 15.06
CA TRP A 437 -47.42 2.63 15.86
C TRP A 437 -48.57 2.22 16.77
N ASP A 438 -48.80 0.91 16.89
CA ASP A 438 -49.89 0.38 17.72
C ASP A 438 -49.51 0.32 19.21
N ASN A 439 -48.22 0.35 19.51
CA ASN A 439 -47.65 0.09 20.84
C ASN A 439 -46.83 1.27 21.38
N SER A 440 -46.90 1.47 22.70
CA SER A 440 -46.00 2.36 23.43
C SER A 440 -44.63 1.71 23.65
N GLY A 441 -43.59 2.52 23.82
CA GLY A 441 -42.20 2.09 23.97
C GLY A 441 -41.40 2.28 22.69
N SER A 442 -40.22 1.65 22.64
CA SER A 442 -39.35 1.69 21.47
C SER A 442 -39.92 0.84 20.34
N ASN A 443 -40.25 1.48 19.23
CA ASN A 443 -40.76 0.85 18.01
C ASN A 443 -39.71 0.94 16.89
N SER A 444 -39.69 -0.04 15.99
CA SER A 444 -38.89 0.05 14.77
C SER A 444 -39.43 -0.74 13.57
N LEU A 445 -39.00 -0.33 12.39
CA LEU A 445 -39.17 -1.03 11.13
C LEU A 445 -37.84 -1.03 10.37
N THR A 446 -37.65 -2.03 9.52
CA THR A 446 -36.57 -2.02 8.52
C THR A 446 -37.15 -1.78 7.14
N PHE A 447 -36.34 -1.25 6.23
CA PHE A 447 -36.66 -1.15 4.83
C PHE A 447 -35.49 -1.60 3.97
N SER A 448 -35.78 -2.09 2.77
CA SER A 448 -34.78 -2.47 1.78
C SER A 448 -35.31 -2.34 0.35
N ASP A 449 -34.42 -1.94 -0.55
CA ASP A 449 -34.66 -1.90 -1.98
C ASP A 449 -33.38 -2.22 -2.76
N LYS A 450 -33.54 -2.96 -3.85
CA LYS A 450 -32.44 -3.42 -4.71
C LYS A 450 -32.54 -2.72 -6.05
N LEU A 451 -31.67 -1.73 -6.23
CA LEU A 451 -31.60 -0.90 -7.42
C LEU A 451 -30.70 -1.55 -8.49
N SER A 452 -30.81 -1.11 -9.74
CA SER A 452 -29.93 -1.54 -10.82
C SER A 452 -28.48 -1.07 -10.65
N ILE A 453 -28.27 0.00 -9.87
CA ILE A 453 -26.98 0.66 -9.65
C ILE A 453 -26.48 0.55 -8.20
N GLY A 454 -27.17 -0.18 -7.33
CA GLY A 454 -26.90 -0.13 -5.89
C GLY A 454 -27.97 -0.75 -5.00
N GLU A 455 -27.86 -0.50 -3.71
CA GLU A 455 -28.83 -0.93 -2.68
C GLU A 455 -29.17 0.25 -1.77
N PHE A 456 -30.41 0.29 -1.29
CA PHE A 456 -30.92 1.28 -0.34
C PHE A 456 -31.66 0.55 0.78
N ASP A 457 -31.09 0.56 1.99
CA ASP A 457 -31.66 -0.13 3.14
C ASP A 457 -31.35 0.60 4.45
N GLY A 458 -32.13 0.28 5.50
CA GLY A 458 -31.94 0.86 6.81
C GLY A 458 -32.99 0.44 7.83
N GLU A 459 -32.89 1.07 9.01
CA GLU A 459 -33.84 0.94 10.11
C GLU A 459 -34.39 2.32 10.50
N VAL A 460 -35.70 2.40 10.72
CA VAL A 460 -36.37 3.55 11.32
C VAL A 460 -36.77 3.19 12.74
N ARG A 461 -36.36 4.01 13.72
CA ARG A 461 -36.68 3.87 15.15
C ARG A 461 -37.47 5.06 15.66
N GLN A 462 -38.38 4.83 16.59
CA GLN A 462 -39.16 5.88 17.25
C GLN A 462 -39.59 5.46 18.65
N LEU A 463 -39.53 6.37 19.62
CA LEU A 463 -40.13 6.16 20.94
C LEU A 463 -41.57 6.66 20.94
N VAL A 464 -42.48 5.82 21.42
CA VAL A 464 -43.91 6.14 21.52
C VAL A 464 -44.29 6.23 23.00
N ILE A 465 -44.56 7.43 23.48
CA ILE A 465 -44.93 7.65 24.88
C ILE A 465 -46.41 7.32 25.12
N ASN A 466 -46.70 6.75 26.30
CA ASN A 466 -48.07 6.71 26.79
C ASN A 466 -48.55 8.13 27.10
N ALA A 467 -49.84 8.38 26.87
CA ALA A 467 -50.46 9.71 26.90
C ALA A 467 -50.53 10.33 28.31
#